data_AF-A0A5N7B7P7-F1
#
_entry.id   AF-A0A5N7B7P7-F1
#
_cell.length_a   1.000
_cell.length_b   1.000
_cell.length_c   1.000
_cell.angle_alpha   90.00
_cell.angle_beta   90.00
_cell.angle_gamma   90.00
#
_symmetry.space_group_name_H-M   'P 1'
#
loop_
_entity.id
_entity.type
_entity.pdbx_description
1 polymer ?
#
loop_
_entity_poly.entity_id
_entity_poly.type
_entity_poly.pdbx_seq_one_letter_code
_entity_poly.pdbx_strand_id
1 'polypeptide(L)'
;MSGLKKSGKKAIEAMLGPQKIDVTFQKFTRPTVAPGNPTYPTSQRDLKNIGFHFDLSDHTRQVPDTRSGAKPGDTRTANVFNWQAAAQAESKSIKDWVKKNGSHNVIHTFEVPQDATKEEFEEIMRTAAENL
;
A
#
# COMPACT_ATOMS: atom_id res chain seq x y z
N MET A 1 -15.18 10.24 6.10
CA MET A 1 -13.78 10.02 5.67
C MET A 1 -12.79 9.97 6.84
N SER A 2 -12.87 10.84 7.86
CA SER A 2 -11.93 10.85 9.02
C SER A 2 -11.62 9.47 9.65
N GLY A 3 -12.61 8.60 9.83
CA GLY A 3 -12.40 7.26 10.41
C GLY A 3 -11.64 6.27 9.51
N LEU A 4 -11.84 6.34 8.18
CA LEU A 4 -11.13 5.49 7.23
C LEU A 4 -9.66 5.89 7.15
N LYS A 5 -9.40 7.20 7.02
CA LYS A 5 -8.05 7.78 7.07
C LYS A 5 -7.30 7.39 8.34
N LYS A 6 -7.94 7.50 9.51
CA LYS A 6 -7.35 7.06 10.79
C LYS A 6 -7.03 5.56 10.80
N SER A 7 -7.91 4.74 10.21
CA SER A 7 -7.66 3.30 10.09
C SER A 7 -6.50 3.01 9.13
N GLY A 8 -6.40 3.75 8.02
CA GLY A 8 -5.31 3.62 7.06
C GLY A 8 -3.96 4.03 7.64
N LYS A 9 -3.90 5.12 8.41
CA LYS A 9 -2.68 5.52 9.14
C LYS A 9 -2.20 4.40 10.08
N LYS A 10 -3.12 3.82 10.88
CA LYS A 10 -2.78 2.68 11.75
C LYS A 10 -2.30 1.44 10.99
N ALA A 11 -2.88 1.18 9.83
CA ALA A 11 -2.46 0.08 8.96
C ALA A 11 -1.01 0.27 8.49
N ILE A 12 -0.66 1.47 8.02
CA ILE A 12 0.70 1.79 7.61
C ILE A 12 1.67 1.76 8.80
N GLU A 13 1.30 2.31 9.95
CA GLU A 13 2.12 2.22 11.16
C GLU A 13 2.42 0.76 11.55
N ALA A 14 1.44 -0.14 11.43
CA ALA A 14 1.64 -1.56 11.68
C ALA A 14 2.55 -2.24 10.65
N MET A 15 2.54 -1.77 9.40
CA MET A 15 3.37 -2.27 8.30
C MET A 15 4.83 -1.81 8.39
N LEU A 16 5.01 -0.55 8.77
CA LEU A 16 6.32 0.10 8.95
C LEU A 16 6.91 -0.15 10.35
N GLY A 17 6.22 -0.91 11.20
CA GLY A 17 6.74 -1.29 12.51
C GLY A 17 8.05 -2.09 12.38
N PRO A 18 8.95 -1.99 13.37
CA PRO A 18 10.30 -2.55 13.31
C PRO A 18 10.33 -4.07 13.08
N GLN A 19 9.27 -4.79 13.47
CA GLN A 19 9.16 -6.23 13.28
C GLN A 19 8.79 -6.64 11.84
N LYS A 20 8.25 -5.72 11.05
CA LYS A 20 7.64 -6.04 9.74
C LYS A 20 8.25 -5.25 8.58
N ILE A 21 8.89 -4.12 8.86
CA ILE A 21 9.33 -3.18 7.82
C ILE A 21 10.19 -3.82 6.73
N ASP A 22 11.14 -4.70 7.08
CA ASP A 22 12.00 -5.36 6.08
C ASP A 22 11.21 -6.25 5.11
N VAL A 23 10.27 -7.03 5.65
CA VAL A 23 9.42 -7.93 4.87
C VAL A 23 8.44 -7.13 4.02
N THR A 24 7.84 -6.08 4.59
CA THR A 24 6.95 -5.18 3.85
C THR A 24 7.74 -4.52 2.72
N PHE A 25 8.87 -3.88 3.00
CA PHE A 25 9.71 -3.22 2.00
C PHE A 25 10.06 -4.14 0.82
N GLN A 26 10.51 -5.36 1.11
CA GLN A 26 10.85 -6.34 0.06
C GLN A 26 9.63 -6.71 -0.80
N LYS A 27 8.47 -6.91 -0.18
CA LYS A 27 7.23 -7.26 -0.89
C LYS A 27 6.75 -6.17 -1.84
N PHE A 28 6.94 -4.90 -1.49
CA PHE A 28 6.46 -3.78 -2.32
C PHE A 28 7.46 -3.37 -3.42
N THR A 29 8.77 -3.51 -3.18
CA THR A 29 9.80 -3.23 -4.19
C THR A 29 10.00 -4.39 -5.16
N ARG A 30 9.90 -5.64 -4.67
CA ARG A 30 10.10 -6.88 -5.43
C ARG A 30 8.96 -7.86 -5.17
N PRO A 31 7.74 -7.55 -5.61
CA PRO A 31 6.60 -8.42 -5.40
C PRO A 31 6.81 -9.75 -6.14
N THR A 32 6.51 -10.86 -5.46
CA THR A 32 6.58 -12.22 -6.03
C THR A 32 5.21 -12.81 -6.33
N VAL A 33 4.14 -12.08 -5.97
CA VAL A 33 2.76 -12.48 -6.25
C VAL A 33 2.40 -12.13 -7.70
N ALA A 34 1.50 -12.90 -8.30
CA ALA A 34 0.95 -12.53 -9.60
C ALA A 34 0.04 -11.29 -9.48
N PRO A 35 -0.09 -10.47 -10.53
CA PRO A 35 -1.01 -9.35 -10.55
C PRO A 35 -2.43 -9.70 -10.12
N GLY A 36 -3.11 -8.72 -9.50
CA GLY A 36 -4.44 -8.86 -8.92
C GLY A 36 -4.48 -9.61 -7.59
N ASN A 37 -3.33 -10.07 -7.07
CA ASN A 37 -3.27 -10.76 -5.78
C ASN A 37 -2.72 -9.86 -4.66
N PRO A 38 -3.14 -10.11 -3.41
CA PRO A 38 -2.60 -9.43 -2.24
C PRO A 38 -1.10 -9.65 -2.06
N THR A 39 -0.35 -8.56 -2.16
CA THR A 39 1.07 -8.51 -1.80
C THR A 39 1.23 -8.53 -0.28
N TYR A 40 0.37 -7.78 0.40
CA TYR A 40 0.33 -7.68 1.85
C TYR A 40 -1.05 -7.20 2.34
N PRO A 41 -1.50 -7.55 3.55
CA PRO A 41 -1.10 -8.76 4.27
C PRO A 41 -1.73 -10.00 3.61
N THR A 42 -1.15 -11.18 3.83
CA THR A 42 -1.68 -12.44 3.28
C THR A 42 -2.34 -13.33 4.33
N SER A 43 -2.22 -13.01 5.62
CA SER A 43 -2.81 -13.80 6.70
C SER A 43 -4.21 -13.30 7.07
N GLN A 44 -5.14 -14.22 7.37
CA GLN A 44 -6.49 -13.84 7.81
C GLN A 44 -6.47 -12.98 9.10
N ARG A 45 -5.55 -13.27 10.02
CA ARG A 45 -5.39 -12.51 11.25
C ARG A 45 -5.02 -11.05 10.95
N ASP A 46 -4.04 -10.83 10.08
CA ASP A 46 -3.64 -9.49 9.71
C ASP A 46 -4.73 -8.79 8.89
N LEU A 47 -5.46 -9.50 8.01
CA LEU A 47 -6.60 -8.92 7.29
C LEU A 47 -7.70 -8.41 8.23
N LYS A 48 -7.99 -9.14 9.32
CA LYS A 48 -8.95 -8.69 10.35
C LYS A 48 -8.45 -7.46 11.12
N ASN A 49 -7.18 -7.48 11.52
CA ASN A 49 -6.58 -6.47 12.38
C ASN A 49 -6.21 -5.17 11.65
N ILE A 50 -5.56 -5.30 10.49
CA ILE A 50 -5.16 -4.19 9.62
C ILE A 50 -6.41 -3.65 8.89
N GLY A 51 -7.28 -4.56 8.44
CA GLY A 51 -8.52 -4.22 7.76
C GLY A 51 -8.36 -3.79 6.30
N PHE A 52 -7.15 -3.87 5.76
CA PHE A 52 -6.85 -3.54 4.37
C PHE A 52 -5.96 -4.60 3.74
N HIS A 53 -5.98 -4.66 2.41
CA HIS A 53 -5.01 -5.37 1.61
C HIS A 53 -4.53 -4.52 0.45
N PHE A 54 -3.35 -4.88 -0.03
CA PHE A 54 -2.56 -4.15 -1.01
C PHE A 54 -2.24 -5.09 -2.15
N ASP A 55 -2.95 -4.93 -3.26
CA ASP A 55 -2.88 -5.86 -4.38
C ASP A 55 -1.93 -5.32 -5.44
N LEU A 56 -1.11 -6.21 -6.01
CA LEU A 56 -0.21 -5.83 -7.09
C LEU A 56 -1.04 -5.56 -8.35
N SER A 57 -0.83 -4.41 -9.00
CA SER A 57 -1.45 -4.11 -10.29
C SER A 57 -0.86 -4.97 -11.43
N ASP A 58 -1.55 -5.04 -12.55
CA ASP A 58 -1.11 -5.73 -13.78
C ASP A 58 -0.08 -4.96 -14.60
N HIS A 59 0.28 -3.76 -14.15
CA HIS A 59 1.23 -2.88 -14.82
C HIS A 59 2.17 -2.18 -13.84
N THR A 60 3.29 -1.73 -14.39
CA THR A 60 4.20 -0.78 -13.77
C THR A 60 3.98 0.62 -14.33
N ARG A 61 4.49 1.63 -13.63
CA ARG A 61 4.46 3.03 -14.10
C ARG A 61 5.85 3.64 -14.12
N GLN A 62 6.10 4.56 -15.06
CA GLN A 62 7.27 5.43 -15.01
C GLN A 62 6.95 6.62 -14.09
N VAL A 63 7.72 6.77 -13.02
CA VAL A 63 7.62 7.90 -12.08
C VAL A 63 8.87 8.78 -12.18
N PRO A 64 8.79 10.10 -11.97
CA PRO A 64 9.98 10.95 -11.99
C PRO A 64 11.05 10.49 -10.99
N ASP A 65 12.31 10.48 -11.41
CA ASP A 65 13.43 10.27 -10.50
C ASP A 65 13.76 11.57 -9.76
N THR A 66 13.50 11.61 -8.45
CA THR A 66 13.69 12.78 -7.60
C THR A 66 15.01 12.74 -6.82
N ARG A 67 15.88 11.75 -7.06
CA ARG A 67 17.16 11.62 -6.35
C ARG A 67 18.13 12.74 -6.74
N SER A 68 19.02 13.11 -5.82
CA SER A 68 19.94 14.26 -5.97
C SER A 68 20.95 14.15 -7.14
N GLY A 69 21.00 13.03 -7.85
CA GLY A 69 21.83 12.83 -9.05
C GLY A 69 21.05 12.60 -10.34
N ALA A 70 19.71 12.64 -10.30
CA ALA A 70 18.87 12.44 -11.47
C ALA A 70 18.92 13.64 -12.40
N LYS A 71 18.90 13.39 -13.71
CA LYS A 71 18.79 14.45 -14.73
C LYS A 71 17.32 14.84 -14.92
N PRO A 72 17.05 16.07 -15.38
CA PRO A 72 15.69 16.47 -15.75
C PRO A 72 15.08 15.50 -16.77
N GLY A 73 13.94 14.90 -16.41
CA GLY A 73 13.24 13.94 -17.24
C GLY A 73 13.60 12.47 -16.99
N ASP A 74 14.55 12.18 -16.10
CA ASP A 74 14.82 10.79 -15.69
C ASP A 74 13.60 10.19 -14.99
N THR A 75 13.34 8.92 -15.25
CA THR A 75 12.23 8.17 -14.65
C THR A 75 12.69 6.85 -14.05
N ARG A 76 11.92 6.37 -13.08
CA ARG A 76 12.07 5.08 -12.43
C ARG A 76 10.85 4.22 -12.71
N THR A 77 11.07 2.92 -12.87
CA THR A 77 9.98 1.96 -12.96
C THR A 77 9.45 1.68 -11.56
N ALA A 78 8.15 1.92 -11.37
CA ALA A 78 7.46 1.69 -10.12
C ALA A 78 6.41 0.59 -10.25
N ASN A 79 6.33 -0.27 -9.23
CA ASN A 79 5.23 -1.19 -9.05
C ASN A 79 4.00 -0.38 -8.61
N VAL A 80 2.84 -0.71 -9.16
CA VAL A 80 1.59 -0.04 -8.82
C VAL A 80 0.80 -0.96 -7.88
N PHE A 81 0.29 -0.41 -6.78
CA PHE A 81 -0.49 -1.15 -5.81
C PHE A 81 -1.87 -0.56 -5.61
N ASN A 82 -2.87 -1.44 -5.54
CA ASN A 82 -4.24 -1.09 -5.22
C ASN A 82 -4.50 -1.31 -3.73
N TRP A 83 -4.81 -0.24 -3.02
CA TRP A 83 -5.25 -0.27 -1.63
C TRP A 83 -6.75 -0.54 -1.58
N GLN A 84 -7.14 -1.66 -1.00
CA GLN A 84 -8.55 -2.06 -0.86
C GLN A 84 -8.91 -2.39 0.60
N ALA A 85 -10.19 -2.23 0.93
CA ALA A 85 -10.72 -2.62 2.23
C ALA A 85 -10.90 -4.14 2.29
N ALA A 86 -10.37 -4.77 3.33
CA ALA A 86 -10.57 -6.19 3.56
C ALA A 86 -12.01 -6.46 4.01
N ALA A 87 -12.68 -7.42 3.37
CA ALA A 87 -14.04 -7.84 3.76
C ALA A 87 -14.10 -8.37 5.21
N GLN A 88 -12.98 -8.88 5.72
CA GLN A 88 -12.82 -9.45 7.05
C GLN A 88 -12.49 -8.39 8.11
N ALA A 89 -12.33 -7.12 7.75
CA ALA A 89 -11.91 -6.06 8.67
C ALA A 89 -12.85 -5.96 9.88
N GLU A 90 -12.28 -5.84 11.09
CA GLU A 90 -13.09 -5.68 12.32
C GLU A 90 -13.46 -4.22 12.60
N SER A 91 -12.66 -3.28 12.09
CA SER A 91 -12.89 -1.84 12.24
C SER A 91 -14.23 -1.42 11.66
N LYS A 92 -15.06 -0.77 12.49
CA LYS A 92 -16.38 -0.25 12.10
C LYS A 92 -16.30 0.66 10.88
N SER A 93 -15.35 1.58 10.82
CA SER A 93 -15.21 2.51 9.68
C SER A 93 -14.89 1.81 8.37
N ILE A 94 -14.16 0.70 8.42
CA ILE A 94 -13.86 -0.10 7.23
C ILE A 94 -15.08 -0.91 6.82
N LYS A 95 -15.78 -1.54 7.77
CA LYS A 95 -17.05 -2.25 7.51
C LYS A 95 -18.10 -1.34 6.88
N ASP A 96 -18.26 -0.13 7.41
CA ASP A 96 -19.20 0.86 6.87
C ASP A 96 -18.81 1.27 5.44
N TRP A 97 -17.50 1.39 5.17
CA TRP A 97 -17.00 1.66 3.82
C TRP A 97 -17.26 0.49 2.86
N VAL A 98 -16.99 -0.75 3.26
CA VAL A 98 -17.26 -1.96 2.46
C VAL A 98 -18.75 -2.11 2.20
N LYS A 99 -19.61 -1.84 3.17
CA LYS A 99 -21.07 -1.89 2.99
C LYS A 99 -21.55 -0.89 1.94
N LYS A 100 -20.93 0.30 1.90
CA LYS A 100 -21.30 1.38 0.97
C LYS A 100 -20.74 1.17 -0.43
N ASN A 101 -19.50 0.67 -0.54
CA ASN A 101 -18.76 0.66 -1.80
C ASN A 101 -18.48 -0.75 -2.33
N GLY A 102 -18.67 -1.81 -1.55
CA GLY A 102 -18.24 -3.16 -1.89
C GLY A 102 -16.77 -3.42 -1.55
N SER A 103 -16.41 -4.71 -1.35
CA SER A 103 -15.08 -5.13 -0.93
C SER A 103 -14.02 -5.15 -2.04
N HIS A 104 -14.45 -5.12 -3.31
CA HIS A 104 -13.54 -5.16 -4.46
C HIS A 104 -13.16 -3.75 -4.96
N ASN A 105 -13.71 -2.69 -4.37
CA ASN A 105 -13.42 -1.34 -4.82
C ASN A 105 -12.07 -0.84 -4.30
N VAL A 106 -11.30 -0.23 -5.20
CA VAL A 106 -10.02 0.42 -4.90
C VAL A 106 -10.28 1.72 -4.16
N ILE A 107 -9.65 1.88 -3.00
CA ILE A 107 -9.72 3.12 -2.21
C ILE A 107 -8.69 4.12 -2.73
N HIS A 108 -7.47 3.64 -2.95
CA HIS A 108 -6.34 4.44 -3.40
C HIS A 108 -5.37 3.56 -4.20
N THR A 109 -4.68 4.16 -5.15
CA THR A 109 -3.59 3.52 -5.90
C THR A 109 -2.34 4.33 -5.64
N PHE A 110 -1.23 3.64 -5.37
CA PHE A 110 0.06 4.28 -5.15
C PHE A 110 1.19 3.50 -5.81
N GLU A 111 2.28 4.21 -6.09
CA GLU A 111 3.44 3.69 -6.80
C GLU A 111 4.64 3.54 -5.86
N VAL A 112 5.33 2.40 -5.95
CA VAL A 112 6.58 2.13 -5.23
C VAL A 112 7.68 1.82 -6.26
N PRO A 113 8.71 2.67 -6.40
CA PRO A 113 9.85 2.38 -7.27
C PRO A 113 10.48 1.01 -6.94
N GLN A 114 10.85 0.24 -7.97
CA GLN A 114 11.43 -1.09 -7.78
C GLN A 114 12.82 -1.05 -7.11
N ASP A 115 13.51 0.08 -7.24
CA ASP A 115 14.79 0.40 -6.63
C ASP A 115 14.66 1.37 -5.45
N ALA A 116 13.45 1.51 -4.87
CA ALA A 116 13.24 2.39 -3.72
C ALA A 116 14.18 2.04 -2.56
N THR A 117 14.69 3.05 -1.86
CA THR A 117 15.30 2.83 -0.54
C THR A 117 14.21 2.57 0.50
N LYS A 118 14.61 2.11 1.69
CA LYS A 118 13.66 1.89 2.77
C LYS A 118 13.02 3.21 3.23
N GLU A 119 13.81 4.27 3.27
CA GLU A 119 13.37 5.61 3.66
C GLU A 119 12.37 6.16 2.65
N GLU A 120 12.66 6.04 1.34
CA GLU A 120 11.71 6.39 0.27
C GLU A 120 10.41 5.58 0.40
N PHE A 121 10.52 4.28 0.68
CA PHE A 121 9.37 3.42 0.88
C PHE A 121 8.52 3.87 2.09
N GLU A 122 9.14 4.17 3.23
CA GLU A 122 8.42 4.67 4.40
C GLU A 122 7.66 5.96 4.10
N GLU A 123 8.30 6.90 3.40
CA GLU A 123 7.69 8.17 3.00
C GLU A 123 6.47 7.92 2.10
N ILE A 124 6.63 7.11 1.04
CA ILE A 124 5.54 6.76 0.11
C ILE A 124 4.34 6.18 0.87
N MET A 125 4.57 5.23 1.77
CA MET A 125 3.48 4.59 2.51
C MET A 125 2.78 5.59 3.45
N ARG A 126 3.53 6.49 4.09
CA ARG A 126 2.96 7.55 4.94
C ARG A 126 2.14 8.53 4.12
N THR A 127 2.65 9.00 2.99
CA THR A 127 1.92 9.89 2.08
C THR A 127 0.65 9.23 1.53
N ALA A 128 0.70 7.95 1.18
CA ALA A 128 -0.49 7.20 0.76
C ALA A 128 -1.58 7.19 1.86
N ALA A 129 -1.20 7.01 3.12
CA ALA A 129 -2.14 7.10 4.25
C ALA A 129 -2.68 8.51 4.51
N GLU A 130 -1.97 9.55 4.09
CA GLU A 130 -2.43 10.93 4.17
C GLU A 130 -3.39 11.31 3.05
N ASN A 131 -3.37 10.58 1.93
CA ASN A 131 -4.26 10.80 0.79
C ASN A 131 -5.57 9.98 0.85
N LEU A 132 -5.74 9.16 1.88
CA LEU A 132 -7.00 8.51 2.28
C LEU A 132 -8.03 9.48 2.90
#